data_AF-A0A2T4WHS8-F1
#
_entry.id   AF-A0A2T4WHS8-F1
#
_cell.length_a   1.000
_cell.length_b   1.000
_cell.length_c   1.000
_cell.angle_alpha   90.00
_cell.angle_beta   90.00
_cell.angle_gamma   90.00
#
_symmetry.space_group_name_H-M   'P 1'
#
loop_
_entity.id
_entity.type
_entity.pdbx_description
1 polymer ?
#
loop_
_entity_poly.entity_id
_entity_poly.type
_entity_poly.pdbx_seq_one_letter_code
_entity_poly.pdbx_strand_id
1 'polypeptide(L)'
;MQRNKNFYRYELLKLAELYGDKPLVFSGIYKHADDSNWVTLSTIKLFASAPTKMLCSHINLERAEVDLYLKLSAKENQRKIYFLGIIKSYQHYGTARGGISLIRLENDLVPIWISKTSVEENQEIAKRIESSLPA
;
A
#
# COMPACT_ATOMS: atom_id res chain seq x y z
N MET A 1 -2.75 25.30 10.00
CA MET A 1 -2.38 25.07 8.59
C MET A 1 -3.31 23.99 8.00
N GLN A 2 -4.28 24.35 7.17
CA GLN A 2 -5.06 23.36 6.41
C GLN A 2 -4.14 22.74 5.35
N ARG A 3 -3.65 21.53 5.59
CA ARG A 3 -2.90 20.77 4.57
C ARG A 3 -3.84 20.50 3.41
N ASN A 4 -3.52 21.01 2.22
CA ASN A 4 -4.28 20.75 1.00
C ASN A 4 -4.42 19.22 0.84
N LYS A 5 -5.66 18.72 0.72
CA LYS A 5 -5.95 17.28 0.60
C LYS A 5 -5.21 16.63 -0.58
N ASN A 6 -4.82 17.43 -1.58
CA ASN A 6 -4.06 16.99 -2.75
C ASN A 6 -2.54 16.92 -2.53
N PHE A 7 -1.99 17.56 -1.48
CA PHE A 7 -0.55 17.57 -1.18
C PHE A 7 0.05 16.15 -1.14
N TYR A 8 -0.66 15.25 -0.50
CA TYR A 8 -0.31 13.85 -0.34
C TYR A 8 -0.39 13.00 -1.62
N ARG A 9 -1.15 13.43 -2.63
CA ARG A 9 -1.20 12.72 -3.93
C ARG A 9 -0.02 13.07 -4.81
N TYR A 10 0.52 14.28 -4.65
CA TYR A 10 1.79 14.67 -5.28
C TYR A 10 3.00 13.98 -4.64
N GLU A 11 2.94 13.64 -3.34
CA GLU A 11 4.02 12.86 -2.70
C GLU A 11 4.14 11.45 -3.30
N LEU A 12 3.02 10.79 -3.63
CA LEU A 12 3.05 9.53 -4.38
C LEU A 12 3.61 9.70 -5.80
N LEU A 13 3.23 10.75 -6.53
CA LEU A 13 3.80 11.02 -7.86
C LEU A 13 5.31 11.24 -7.80
N LYS A 14 5.80 12.02 -6.84
CA LYS A 14 7.25 12.23 -6.65
C LYS A 14 7.98 10.92 -6.33
N LEU A 15 7.36 10.03 -5.56
CA LEU A 15 7.94 8.72 -5.33
C LEU A 15 7.97 7.87 -6.61
N ALA A 16 6.98 7.98 -7.49
CA ALA A 16 7.02 7.33 -8.80
C ALA A 16 8.21 7.82 -9.65
N GLU A 17 8.54 9.12 -9.59
CA GLU A 17 9.72 9.67 -10.27
C GLU A 17 11.04 9.14 -9.68
N LEU A 18 11.11 8.95 -8.36
CA LEU A 18 12.32 8.49 -7.66
C LEU A 18 12.56 6.98 -7.77
N TYR A 19 11.50 6.19 -7.70
CA TYR A 19 11.59 4.73 -7.62
C TYR A 19 11.13 4.04 -8.91
N GLY A 20 10.52 4.76 -9.85
CA GLY A 20 10.02 4.19 -11.10
C GLY A 20 9.01 3.06 -10.83
N ASP A 21 9.19 1.96 -11.56
CA ASP A 21 8.41 0.73 -11.39
C ASP A 21 8.93 -0.21 -10.29
N LYS A 22 9.88 0.25 -9.46
CA LYS A 22 10.42 -0.58 -8.38
C LYS A 22 9.34 -0.95 -7.37
N PRO A 23 9.18 -2.25 -7.04
CA PRO A 23 8.35 -2.70 -5.94
C PRO A 23 8.78 -2.11 -4.61
N LEU A 24 7.82 -1.59 -3.84
CA LEU A 24 8.06 -1.05 -2.51
C LEU A 24 7.05 -1.61 -1.51
N VAL A 25 7.50 -1.81 -0.27
CA VAL A 25 6.60 -2.19 0.82
C VAL A 25 6.00 -0.94 1.45
N PHE A 26 4.68 -0.94 1.57
CA PHE A 26 3.91 0.12 2.20
C PHE A 26 3.19 -0.41 3.43
N SER A 27 2.75 0.50 4.28
CA SER A 27 1.77 0.21 5.33
C SER A 27 0.63 1.21 5.31
N GLY A 28 -0.55 0.76 5.74
CA GLY A 28 -1.75 1.56 5.90
C GLY A 28 -2.67 0.97 6.96
N ILE A 29 -3.72 1.70 7.31
CA ILE A 29 -4.78 1.24 8.20
C ILE A 29 -5.99 0.87 7.36
N TYR A 30 -6.46 -0.36 7.45
CA TYR A 30 -7.65 -0.79 6.74
C TYR A 30 -8.89 -0.06 7.25
N LYS A 31 -9.68 0.47 6.34
CA LYS A 31 -10.97 1.11 6.60
C LYS A 31 -12.04 0.29 5.92
N HIS A 32 -12.82 -0.41 6.73
CA HIS A 32 -13.94 -1.17 6.23
C HIS A 32 -15.04 -0.25 5.71
N ALA A 33 -15.64 -0.66 4.60
CA ALA A 33 -16.83 -0.07 4.00
C ALA A 33 -17.63 -1.22 3.40
N ASP A 34 -18.94 -1.23 3.65
CA ASP A 34 -19.87 -2.21 3.11
C ASP A 34 -19.96 -2.08 1.58
N ASP A 35 -20.05 -3.21 0.87
CA ASP A 35 -20.32 -3.30 -0.57
C ASP A 35 -19.48 -2.40 -1.48
N SER A 36 -18.18 -2.30 -1.20
CA SER A 36 -17.23 -1.57 -2.03
C SER A 36 -16.40 -2.49 -2.92
N ASN A 37 -16.26 -2.17 -4.21
CA ASN A 37 -15.28 -2.79 -5.12
C ASN A 37 -13.82 -2.51 -4.73
N TRP A 38 -13.59 -1.73 -3.67
CA TRP A 38 -12.30 -1.27 -3.22
C TRP A 38 -11.99 -1.70 -1.79
N VAL A 39 -10.71 -1.97 -1.54
CA VAL A 39 -10.10 -2.05 -0.21
C VAL A 39 -9.43 -0.71 0.07
N THR A 40 -10.00 0.05 1.01
CA THR A 40 -9.48 1.37 1.38
C THR A 40 -8.45 1.25 2.50
N LEU A 41 -7.26 1.77 2.25
CA LEU A 41 -6.19 1.89 3.25
C LEU A 41 -5.92 3.36 3.53
N SER A 42 -5.91 3.78 4.80
CA SER A 42 -5.58 5.15 5.21
C SER A 42 -4.18 5.25 5.81
N THR A 43 -3.63 6.47 5.95
CA THR A 43 -2.35 6.71 6.62
C THR A 43 -1.19 5.95 5.96
N ILE A 44 -1.11 6.08 4.63
CA ILE A 44 -0.14 5.36 3.82
C ILE A 44 1.27 5.85 4.12
N LYS A 45 2.15 4.91 4.39
CA LYS A 45 3.57 5.13 4.69
C LYS A 45 4.41 4.13 3.93
N LEU A 46 5.60 4.55 3.50
CA LEU A 46 6.64 3.60 3.06
C LEU A 46 7.09 2.81 4.29
N PHE A 47 7.23 1.50 4.15
CA PHE A 47 7.83 0.69 5.19
C PHE A 47 9.34 0.72 5.00
N ALA A 48 10.04 1.39 5.93
CA ALA A 48 11.49 1.47 5.97
C ALA A 48 11.98 1.25 7.41
N SER A 49 13.29 1.04 7.58
CA SER A 49 13.94 0.91 8.88
C SER A 49 13.92 2.19 9.72
N ALA A 50 13.70 3.36 9.10
CA ALA A 50 13.57 4.65 9.77
C ALA A 50 12.09 5.10 9.89
N PRO A 51 11.75 6.00 10.83
CA PRO A 51 10.41 6.55 10.95
C PRO A 51 10.00 7.26 9.66
N THR A 52 8.99 6.73 8.97
CA THR A 52 8.52 7.31 7.71
C THR A 52 7.34 8.26 7.93
N LYS A 53 7.42 9.40 7.25
CA LYS A 53 6.31 10.35 7.14
C LYS A 53 5.15 9.69 6.38
N MET A 54 3.92 10.06 6.73
CA MET A 54 2.74 9.73 5.92
C MET A 54 2.91 10.31 4.51
N LEU A 55 2.83 9.43 3.52
CA LEU A 55 2.90 9.73 2.09
C LEU A 55 1.52 10.06 1.52
N CYS A 56 0.52 9.28 1.91
CA CYS A 56 -0.84 9.46 1.44
C CYS A 56 -1.88 9.39 2.56
N SER A 57 -2.94 10.20 2.48
CA SER A 57 -4.03 10.12 3.44
C SER A 57 -4.83 8.82 3.27
N HIS A 58 -5.03 8.38 2.03
CA HIS A 58 -5.63 7.10 1.70
C HIS A 58 -5.30 6.67 0.25
N ILE A 59 -5.38 5.37 0.02
CA ILE A 59 -5.46 4.76 -1.31
C ILE A 59 -6.61 3.76 -1.34
N ASN A 60 -7.02 3.40 -2.55
CA ASN A 60 -7.95 2.31 -2.80
C ASN A 60 -7.20 1.26 -3.63
N LEU A 61 -7.20 0.02 -3.14
CA LEU A 61 -6.77 -1.16 -3.89
C LEU A 61 -7.99 -1.86 -4.46
N GLU A 62 -7.87 -2.48 -5.63
CA GLU A 62 -8.96 -3.29 -6.19
C GLU A 62 -9.24 -4.47 -5.25
N ARG A 63 -10.51 -4.59 -4.83
CA ARG A 63 -10.88 -5.65 -3.89
C ARG A 63 -10.61 -7.02 -4.47
N ALA A 64 -10.96 -7.24 -5.75
CA ALA A 64 -10.76 -8.50 -6.42
C ALA A 64 -9.31 -8.99 -6.36
N GLU A 65 -8.33 -8.07 -6.47
CA GLU A 65 -6.91 -8.42 -6.39
C GLU A 65 -6.47 -8.73 -4.96
N VAL A 66 -6.89 -7.92 -3.98
CA VAL A 66 -6.58 -8.16 -2.56
C VAL A 66 -7.16 -9.50 -2.10
N ASP A 67 -8.37 -9.80 -2.53
CA ASP A 67 -9.14 -10.98 -2.17
C ASP A 67 -8.54 -12.31 -2.66
N LEU A 68 -7.58 -12.27 -3.58
CA LEU A 68 -6.78 -13.43 -3.99
C LEU A 68 -5.83 -13.89 -2.87
N TYR A 69 -5.44 -12.97 -1.99
CA TYR A 69 -4.37 -13.15 -1.01
C TYR A 69 -4.87 -13.02 0.43
N LEU A 70 -5.77 -12.07 0.69
CA LEU A 70 -6.25 -11.73 2.02
C LEU A 70 -7.69 -11.24 1.99
N LYS A 71 -8.62 -12.06 2.49
CA LYS A 71 -10.02 -11.65 2.67
C LYS A 71 -10.16 -10.69 3.84
N LEU A 72 -10.38 -9.41 3.54
CA LEU A 72 -10.59 -8.37 4.55
C LEU A 72 -12.09 -8.11 4.77
N SER A 73 -12.52 -8.23 6.02
CA SER A 73 -13.90 -8.05 6.46
C SER A 73 -14.02 -6.96 7.53
N ALA A 74 -15.23 -6.72 8.03
CA ALA A 74 -15.46 -5.81 9.16
C ALA A 74 -14.60 -6.14 10.39
N LYS A 75 -14.23 -7.42 10.59
CA LYS A 75 -13.38 -7.87 11.71
C LYS A 75 -11.97 -7.28 11.65
N GLU A 76 -11.47 -6.99 10.45
CA GLU A 76 -10.13 -6.44 10.25
C GLU A 76 -10.12 -4.91 10.23
N ASN A 77 -11.27 -4.24 10.38
CA ASN A 77 -11.35 -2.78 10.38
C ASN A 77 -10.38 -2.17 11.40
N GLN A 78 -9.74 -1.06 11.01
CA GLN A 78 -8.69 -0.38 11.79
C GLN A 78 -7.38 -1.17 11.98
N ARG A 79 -7.26 -2.39 11.46
CA ARG A 79 -5.99 -3.12 11.53
C ARG A 79 -4.98 -2.52 10.57
N LYS A 80 -3.72 -2.50 11.01
CA LYS A 80 -2.59 -2.11 10.17
C LYS A 80 -2.30 -3.22 9.17
N ILE A 81 -2.23 -2.85 7.91
CA ILE A 81 -1.93 -3.72 6.77
C ILE A 81 -0.59 -3.29 6.19
N TYR A 82 0.21 -4.28 5.80
CA TYR A 82 1.41 -4.10 5.01
C TYR A 82 1.19 -4.72 3.64
N PHE A 83 1.77 -4.13 2.60
CA PHE A 83 1.60 -4.62 1.24
C PHE A 83 2.74 -4.18 0.34
N LEU A 84 3.09 -5.03 -0.63
CA LEU A 84 4.05 -4.76 -1.69
C LEU A 84 3.31 -4.19 -2.91
N GLY A 85 3.70 -3.01 -3.34
CA GLY A 85 3.06 -2.33 -4.47
C GLY A 85 4.03 -1.60 -5.39
N ILE A 86 3.55 -1.30 -6.59
CA ILE A 86 4.21 -0.37 -7.52
C ILE A 86 3.41 0.92 -7.54
N ILE A 87 4.11 2.04 -7.52
CA ILE A 87 3.48 3.35 -7.62
C ILE A 87 3.12 3.59 -9.09
N LYS A 88 1.86 3.92 -9.34
CA LYS A 88 1.36 4.22 -10.69
C LYS A 88 0.84 5.64 -10.77
N SER A 89 0.99 6.28 -11.92
CA SER A 89 0.32 7.55 -12.21
C SER A 89 -1.01 7.26 -12.92
N TYR A 90 -2.04 8.04 -12.61
CA TYR A 90 -3.33 8.00 -13.30
C TYR A 90 -3.92 9.40 -13.40
N GLN A 91 -4.84 9.59 -14.34
CA GLN A 91 -5.56 10.84 -14.53
C GLN A 91 -6.93 10.78 -13.85
N HIS A 92 -7.31 11.85 -13.15
CA HIS A 92 -8.64 11.95 -12.56
C HIS A 92 -9.10 13.41 -12.57
N TYR A 93 -10.21 13.67 -13.28
CA TYR A 93 -10.70 15.02 -13.58
C TYR A 93 -9.60 15.95 -14.14
N GLY A 94 -8.83 15.45 -15.12
CA GLY A 94 -7.74 16.20 -15.76
C GLY A 94 -6.51 16.47 -14.88
N THR A 95 -6.45 15.91 -13.68
CA THR A 95 -5.31 16.04 -12.77
C THR A 95 -4.57 14.71 -12.65
N ALA A 96 -3.26 14.72 -12.92
CA ALA A 96 -2.39 13.58 -12.66
C ALA A 96 -2.33 13.29 -11.15
N ARG A 97 -2.44 12.02 -10.78
CA ARG A 97 -2.41 11.55 -9.38
C ARG A 97 -1.55 10.30 -9.28
N GLY A 98 -0.94 10.11 -8.10
CA GLY A 98 -0.27 8.88 -7.75
C GLY A 98 -1.27 7.90 -7.13
N GLY A 99 -1.17 6.65 -7.52
CA GLY A 99 -1.83 5.49 -6.91
C GLY A 99 -0.79 4.41 -6.60
N ILE A 100 -1.23 3.34 -5.96
CA ILE A 100 -0.39 2.16 -5.73
C ILE A 100 -1.21 0.96 -6.20
N SER A 101 -0.59 0.14 -7.04
CA SER A 101 -1.14 -1.15 -7.48
C SER A 101 -0.45 -2.27 -6.71
N LEU A 102 -1.22 -3.27 -6.28
CA LEU A 102 -0.67 -4.46 -5.64
C LEU A 102 0.12 -5.27 -6.68
N ILE A 103 1.28 -5.78 -6.29
CA ILE A 103 2.05 -6.67 -7.17
C ILE A 103 1.50 -8.09 -7.07
N ARG A 104 1.40 -8.77 -8.21
CA ARG A 104 1.22 -10.22 -8.25
C ARG A 104 2.60 -10.87 -8.20
N LEU A 105 2.84 -11.63 -7.14
CA LEU A 105 4.06 -12.41 -6.99
C LEU A 105 3.84 -13.76 -7.67
N GLU A 106 4.86 -14.23 -8.39
CA GLU A 106 4.96 -15.64 -8.76
C GLU A 106 5.38 -16.42 -7.50
N ASN A 107 4.85 -17.63 -7.30
CA ASN A 107 4.96 -18.49 -6.10
C ASN A 107 3.94 -18.22 -4.97
N ASP A 108 3.95 -19.06 -3.93
CA ASP A 108 3.04 -19.03 -2.76
C ASP A 108 3.25 -17.81 -1.82
N LEU A 109 3.88 -16.74 -2.30
CA LEU A 109 4.14 -15.54 -1.51
C LEU A 109 2.94 -14.60 -1.54
N VAL A 110 2.58 -14.12 -0.35
CA VAL A 110 1.42 -13.25 -0.14
C VAL A 110 1.90 -11.80 -0.10
N PRO A 111 1.59 -10.95 -1.11
CA PRO A 111 2.11 -9.58 -1.20
C PRO A 111 1.42 -8.61 -0.24
N ILE A 112 0.45 -9.07 0.55
CA ILE A 112 -0.34 -8.25 1.48
C ILE A 112 -0.60 -9.04 2.77
N TRP A 113 -0.35 -8.43 3.92
CA TRP A 113 -0.53 -9.08 5.21
C TRP A 113 -0.99 -8.12 6.29
N ILE A 114 -1.66 -8.68 7.29
CA ILE A 114 -2.01 -7.93 8.50
C ILE A 114 -0.77 -7.85 9.40
N SER A 115 -0.55 -6.67 9.98
CA SER A 115 0.55 -6.41 10.92
C SER A 115 0.68 -7.51 11.96
N LYS A 116 1.88 -8.05 12.07
CA LYS A 116 2.30 -8.91 13.19
C LYS A 116 2.54 -8.08 14.44
N THR A 117 2.67 -8.78 15.57
CA THR A 117 2.83 -8.17 16.90
C THR A 117 4.15 -7.42 17.01
N SER A 118 5.24 -7.98 16.47
CA SER A 118 6.55 -7.33 16.46
C SER A 118 6.84 -6.61 15.13
N VAL A 119 7.66 -5.56 15.18
CA VAL A 119 8.11 -4.85 13.98
C VAL A 119 9.06 -5.73 13.17
N GLU A 120 9.87 -6.52 13.86
CA GLU A 120 10.88 -7.42 13.36
C GLU A 120 10.25 -8.51 12.48
N GLU A 121 9.14 -9.13 12.90
CA GLU A 121 8.40 -10.10 12.07
C GLU A 121 7.90 -9.46 10.77
N ASN A 122 7.39 -8.23 10.83
CA ASN A 122 6.93 -7.54 9.62
C ASN A 122 8.11 -7.20 8.69
N GLN A 123 9.29 -6.87 9.24
CA GLN A 123 10.51 -6.66 8.47
C GLN A 123 11.01 -7.95 7.84
N GLU A 124 10.93 -9.08 8.53
CA GLU A 124 11.32 -10.39 8.01
C GLU A 124 10.42 -10.82 6.85
N ILE A 125 9.10 -10.65 6.99
CA ILE A 125 8.15 -10.90 5.89
C ILE A 125 8.48 -10.02 4.68
N ALA A 126 8.69 -8.72 4.90
CA ALA A 126 9.06 -7.80 3.84
C ALA A 126 10.36 -8.21 3.13
N LYS A 127 11.42 -8.52 3.88
CA LYS A 127 12.71 -8.98 3.33
C LYS A 127 12.57 -10.27 2.54
N ARG A 128 11.78 -11.23 3.02
CA ARG A 128 11.52 -12.50 2.32
C ARG A 128 10.83 -12.26 0.98
N ILE A 129 9.85 -11.37 0.95
CA ILE A 129 9.16 -10.98 -0.28
C ILE A 129 10.10 -10.23 -1.22
N GLU A 130 10.82 -9.22 -0.73
CA GLU A 130 11.75 -8.42 -1.54
C GLU A 130 12.87 -9.28 -2.15
N SER A 131 13.39 -10.28 -1.41
CA SER A 131 14.43 -11.19 -1.89
C SER A 131 13.94 -12.20 -2.95
N SER A 132 12.61 -12.31 -3.13
CA SER A 132 11.99 -13.19 -4.14
C SER A 132 11.67 -12.48 -5.44
N LEU A 133 11.81 -11.15 -5.48
CA LEU A 133 11.55 -10.37 -6.68
C LEU A 133 12.68 -10.61 -7.71
N PRO A 134 12.35 -10.69 -9.01
CA PRO A 134 13.36 -10.74 -10.05
C PRO A 134 14.25 -9.49 -9.98
N ALA A 135 15.55 -9.69 -10.22
CA ALA A 135 16.57 -8.65 -10.19
C ALA A 135 16.45 -7.66 -11.35
#